data_AF-A0A5C7QIL4-F1
#
_entry.id   AF-A0A5C7QIL4-F1
#
_cell.length_a   1.000
_cell.length_b   1.000
_cell.length_c   1.000
_cell.angle_alpha   90.00
_cell.angle_beta   90.00
_cell.angle_gamma   90.00
#
_symmetry.space_group_name_H-M   'P 1'
#
loop_
_entity.id
_entity.type
_entity.pdbx_description
1 polymer ?
#
loop_
_entity_poly.entity_id
_entity_poly.type
_entity_poly.pdbx_seq_one_letter_code
_entity_poly.pdbx_strand_id
1 'polypeptide(L)'
;MLTAQLAKSMDDEHLLASARAEIDPLTSTALELELLERFERLLDEASEHNPVAHLLEEYGVGTDDMKAVIESHPASLKDQAALLSLLNDQDIHEPDQLKAMLDTFDKFRALASDAGDFFTRLNDLVITNQE
;
A
#
# COMPACT_ATOMS: atom_id res chain seq x y z
N MET A 1 -13.70 38.39 18.65
CA MET A 1 -15.06 37.83 18.62
C MET A 1 -15.19 36.96 17.41
N LEU A 2 -15.17 35.66 17.64
CA LEU A 2 -15.39 34.61 16.68
C LEU A 2 -16.86 34.73 16.24
N THR A 3 -17.09 35.16 15.01
CA THR A 3 -18.45 35.19 14.46
C THR A 3 -18.77 33.82 13.86
N ALA A 4 -20.04 33.39 13.91
CA ALA A 4 -20.46 32.10 13.37
C ALA A 4 -20.10 31.93 11.87
N GLN A 5 -20.03 33.03 11.12
CA GLN A 5 -19.60 33.02 9.72
C GLN A 5 -18.11 32.79 9.55
N LEU A 6 -17.28 33.39 10.41
CA LEU A 6 -15.83 33.17 10.41
C LEU A 6 -15.50 31.75 10.88
N ALA A 7 -16.16 31.29 11.94
CA ALA A 7 -16.04 29.93 12.47
C ALA A 7 -16.31 28.85 11.40
N LYS A 8 -17.31 29.07 10.54
CA LYS A 8 -17.67 28.14 9.47
C LYS A 8 -16.65 28.08 8.32
N SER A 9 -15.81 29.09 8.19
CA SER A 9 -14.77 29.16 7.15
C SER A 9 -13.39 28.72 7.61
N MET A 10 -13.22 28.45 8.90
CA MET A 10 -11.96 27.99 9.50
C MET A 10 -11.91 26.47 9.49
N ASP A 11 -10.70 25.92 9.41
CA ASP A 11 -10.52 24.50 9.71
C ASP A 11 -10.71 24.20 11.20
N ASP A 12 -10.91 22.94 11.51
CA ASP A 12 -11.31 22.48 12.86
C ASP A 12 -10.22 22.79 13.92
N GLU A 13 -8.94 22.77 13.56
CA GLU A 13 -7.83 23.11 14.47
C GLU A 13 -7.79 24.61 14.78
N HIS A 14 -7.91 25.46 13.76
CA HIS A 14 -7.94 26.91 13.94
C HIS A 14 -9.22 27.34 14.65
N LEU A 15 -10.34 26.65 14.43
CA LEU A 15 -11.59 26.86 15.15
C LEU A 15 -11.42 26.55 16.64
N LEU A 16 -10.83 25.41 16.99
CA LEU A 16 -10.55 25.02 18.38
C LEU A 16 -9.62 26.03 19.07
N ALA A 17 -8.51 26.40 18.42
CA ALA A 17 -7.55 27.35 18.96
C ALA A 17 -8.18 28.73 19.21
N SER A 18 -9.01 29.19 18.29
CA SER A 18 -9.71 30.48 18.41
C SER A 18 -10.81 30.43 19.48
N ALA A 19 -11.51 29.30 19.62
CA ALA A 19 -12.52 29.11 20.66
C ALA A 19 -11.91 29.01 22.06
N ARG A 20 -10.73 28.39 22.21
CA ARG A 20 -9.96 28.43 23.48
C ARG A 20 -9.53 29.84 23.86
N ALA A 21 -9.14 30.67 22.88
CA ALA A 21 -8.71 32.03 23.13
C ALA A 21 -9.87 32.97 23.57
N GLU A 22 -11.12 32.61 23.25
CA GLU A 22 -12.32 33.38 23.63
C GLU A 22 -13.08 32.80 24.82
N ILE A 23 -12.76 31.58 25.28
CA ILE A 23 -13.31 31.03 26.51
C ILE A 23 -12.91 31.92 27.70
N ASP A 24 -13.91 32.32 28.48
CA ASP A 24 -13.72 32.99 29.76
C ASP A 24 -14.45 32.18 30.84
N PRO A 25 -13.75 31.69 31.87
CA PRO A 25 -14.34 30.90 32.96
C PRO A 25 -15.53 31.55 33.68
N LEU A 26 -15.67 32.88 33.60
CA LEU A 26 -16.72 33.66 34.26
C LEU A 26 -17.95 33.89 33.37
N THR A 27 -17.83 33.75 32.04
CA THR A 27 -18.93 34.01 31.10
C THR A 27 -19.33 32.79 30.26
N SER A 28 -18.44 31.81 30.13
CA SER A 28 -18.71 30.56 29.41
C SER A 28 -19.54 29.61 30.27
N THR A 29 -20.48 28.93 29.62
CA THR A 29 -21.34 27.95 30.28
C THR A 29 -20.60 26.62 30.45
N ALA A 30 -21.00 25.83 31.46
CA ALA A 30 -20.43 24.50 31.66
C ALA A 30 -20.60 23.57 30.45
N LEU A 31 -21.66 23.76 29.65
CA LEU A 31 -21.88 23.01 28.42
C LEU A 31 -20.88 23.39 27.31
N GLU A 32 -20.55 24.68 27.18
CA GLU A 32 -19.58 25.15 26.19
C GLU A 32 -18.17 24.61 26.47
N LEU A 33 -17.78 24.57 27.76
CA LEU A 33 -16.51 23.98 28.19
C LEU A 33 -16.44 22.49 27.84
N GLU A 34 -17.47 21.72 28.21
CA GLU A 34 -17.52 20.28 27.92
C GLU A 34 -17.55 19.99 26.41
N LEU A 35 -18.30 20.78 25.62
CA LEU A 35 -18.34 20.60 24.16
C LEU A 35 -16.98 20.86 23.52
N LEU A 36 -16.25 21.86 24.02
CA LEU A 36 -14.93 22.19 23.51
C LEU A 36 -13.88 21.13 23.87
N GLU A 37 -13.92 20.60 25.09
CA GLU A 37 -13.07 19.46 25.50
C GLU A 37 -13.38 18.19 24.70
N ARG A 38 -14.67 17.93 24.40
CA ARG A 38 -15.05 16.80 23.54
C ARG A 38 -14.59 17.00 22.10
N PHE A 39 -14.63 18.21 21.59
CA PHE A 39 -14.17 18.54 20.24
C PHE A 39 -12.64 18.40 20.11
N GLU A 40 -11.89 18.89 21.10
CA GLU A 40 -10.44 18.71 21.19
C GLU A 40 -10.04 17.24 21.19
N ARG A 41 -10.68 16.42 22.04
CA ARG A 41 -10.43 14.98 22.05
C ARG A 41 -10.76 14.30 20.73
N LEU A 42 -11.83 14.70 20.05
CA LEU A 42 -12.16 14.15 18.73
C LEU A 42 -11.12 14.51 17.67
N LEU A 43 -10.55 15.72 17.74
CA LEU A 43 -9.46 16.15 16.88
C LEU A 43 -8.16 15.39 17.17
N ASP A 44 -7.81 15.22 18.44
CA ASP A 44 -6.65 14.44 18.86
C ASP A 44 -6.80 12.97 18.42
N GLU A 45 -7.97 12.36 18.64
CA GLU A 45 -8.26 11.00 18.18
C GLU A 45 -8.17 10.89 16.65
N ALA A 46 -8.71 11.86 15.91
CA ALA A 46 -8.64 11.87 14.45
C ALA A 46 -7.20 12.02 13.93
N SER A 47 -6.39 12.84 14.60
CA SER A 47 -4.97 13.03 14.27
C SER A 47 -4.14 11.78 14.59
N GLU A 48 -4.34 11.17 15.76
CA GLU A 48 -3.68 9.92 16.16
C GLU A 48 -4.07 8.72 15.29
N HIS A 49 -5.29 8.71 14.72
CA HIS A 49 -5.76 7.64 13.84
C HIS A 49 -5.40 7.84 12.37
N ASN A 50 -4.70 8.92 12.01
CA ASN A 50 -4.31 9.19 10.62
C ASN A 50 -2.83 8.99 10.23
N PRO A 51 -2.02 8.12 10.88
CA PRO A 51 -0.67 7.84 10.37
C PRO A 51 -0.73 7.12 9.02
N VAL A 52 -1.80 6.36 8.76
CA VAL A 52 -1.94 5.60 7.52
C VAL A 52 -2.24 6.52 6.33
N ALA A 53 -3.11 7.54 6.43
CA ALA A 53 -3.33 8.39 5.26
C ALA A 53 -2.11 9.26 4.94
N HIS A 54 -1.36 9.73 5.94
CA HIS A 54 -0.11 10.44 5.69
C HIS A 54 0.94 9.55 5.02
N LEU A 55 1.09 8.30 5.47
CA LEU A 55 1.96 7.33 4.81
C LEU A 55 1.49 7.05 3.38
N LEU A 56 0.19 6.83 3.17
CA LEU A 56 -0.35 6.57 1.84
C LEU A 56 -0.14 7.76 0.89
N GLU A 57 -0.30 8.99 1.38
CA GLU A 57 -0.02 10.21 0.61
C GLU A 57 1.47 10.35 0.27
N GLU A 58 2.38 10.01 1.20
CA GLU A 58 3.84 9.98 0.96
C GLU A 58 4.23 9.02 -0.17
N TYR A 59 3.58 7.86 -0.23
CA TYR A 59 3.80 6.87 -1.29
C TYR A 59 2.91 7.09 -2.53
N GLY A 60 2.12 8.18 -2.57
CA GLY A 60 1.20 8.48 -3.68
C GLY A 60 0.11 7.43 -3.89
N VAL A 61 -0.19 6.64 -2.86
CA VAL A 61 -1.15 5.53 -2.91
C VAL A 61 -2.55 6.07 -2.58
N GLY A 62 -3.42 6.08 -3.58
CA GLY A 62 -4.83 6.41 -3.39
C GLY A 62 -5.62 5.28 -2.73
N THR A 63 -6.82 5.61 -2.27
CA THR A 63 -7.79 4.60 -1.80
C THR A 63 -8.16 3.58 -2.89
N ASP A 64 -8.19 4.02 -4.15
CA ASP A 64 -8.49 3.16 -5.29
C ASP A 64 -7.35 2.17 -5.57
N ASP A 65 -6.09 2.59 -5.39
CA ASP A 65 -4.91 1.72 -5.54
C ASP A 65 -4.88 0.66 -4.45
N MET A 66 -5.17 1.03 -3.20
CA MET A 66 -5.27 0.10 -2.08
C MET A 66 -6.38 -0.94 -2.31
N LYS A 67 -7.51 -0.50 -2.85
CA LYS A 67 -8.62 -1.38 -3.21
C LYS A 67 -8.23 -2.34 -4.34
N ALA A 68 -7.53 -1.86 -5.35
CA ALA A 68 -7.01 -2.69 -6.43
C ALA A 68 -6.06 -3.78 -5.89
N VAL A 69 -5.17 -3.45 -4.95
CA VAL A 69 -4.29 -4.44 -4.31
C VAL A 69 -5.09 -5.51 -3.57
N ILE A 70 -6.08 -5.12 -2.76
CA ILE A 70 -6.93 -6.04 -2.01
C ILE A 70 -7.78 -6.94 -2.93
N GLU A 71 -8.31 -6.40 -4.02
CA GLU A 71 -9.14 -7.14 -4.98
C GLU A 71 -8.30 -8.01 -5.93
N SER A 72 -7.05 -7.64 -6.20
CA SER A 72 -6.20 -8.33 -7.17
C SER A 72 -5.76 -9.73 -6.75
N HIS A 73 -5.69 -10.01 -5.45
CA HIS A 73 -5.23 -11.30 -4.98
C HIS A 73 -5.95 -11.77 -3.70
N PRO A 74 -6.49 -13.00 -3.65
CA PRO A 74 -7.21 -13.54 -2.48
C PRO A 74 -6.29 -13.89 -1.29
N ALA A 75 -5.00 -13.56 -1.36
CA ALA A 75 -4.04 -13.86 -0.29
C ALA A 75 -3.90 -12.69 0.66
N SER A 76 -3.40 -12.96 1.86
CA SER A 76 -3.20 -11.92 2.86
C SER A 76 -2.20 -10.86 2.35
N LEU A 77 -2.36 -9.62 2.81
CA LEU A 77 -1.42 -8.53 2.49
C LEU A 77 0.04 -8.90 2.86
N LYS A 78 0.22 -9.73 3.89
CA LYS A 78 1.54 -10.23 4.29
C LYS A 78 2.18 -11.12 3.21
N ASP A 79 1.39 -12.00 2.60
CA ASP A 79 1.88 -12.89 1.55
C ASP A 79 2.16 -12.11 0.27
N GLN A 80 1.32 -11.12 -0.05
CA GLN A 80 1.54 -10.21 -1.17
C GLN A 80 2.83 -9.39 -0.97
N ALA A 81 3.06 -8.84 0.23
CA ALA A 81 4.30 -8.13 0.55
C ALA A 81 5.54 -9.05 0.48
N ALA A 82 5.42 -10.31 0.91
CA ALA A 82 6.51 -11.28 0.79
C ALA A 82 6.86 -11.58 -0.68
N LEU A 83 5.85 -11.70 -1.56
CA LEU A 83 6.05 -11.85 -3.00
C LEU A 83 6.73 -10.61 -3.60
N LEU A 84 6.27 -9.41 -3.25
CA LEU A 84 6.89 -8.16 -3.71
C LEU A 84 8.34 -8.03 -3.23
N SER A 85 8.64 -8.45 -2.00
CA SER A 85 10.02 -8.49 -1.48
C SER A 85 10.92 -9.42 -2.30
N LEU A 86 10.43 -10.60 -2.67
CA LEU A 86 11.19 -11.55 -3.49
C LEU A 86 11.45 -11.01 -4.89
N LEU A 87 10.48 -10.30 -5.48
CA LEU A 87 10.66 -9.63 -6.78
C LEU A 87 11.69 -8.51 -6.69
N ASN A 88 11.62 -7.70 -5.63
CA ASN A 88 12.58 -6.65 -5.35
C ASN A 88 14.00 -7.19 -5.16
N ASP A 89 14.17 -8.33 -4.47
CA ASP A 89 15.48 -9.00 -4.30
C ASP A 89 16.08 -9.47 -5.64
N GLN A 90 15.24 -9.66 -6.67
CA GLN A 90 15.66 -10.01 -8.02
C GLN A 90 15.74 -8.79 -8.96
N ASP A 91 15.62 -7.57 -8.42
CA ASP A 91 15.60 -6.30 -9.18
C ASP A 91 14.47 -6.24 -10.22
N ILE A 92 13.32 -6.87 -9.90
CA ILE A 92 12.12 -6.89 -10.73
C ILE A 92 11.11 -5.93 -10.13
N HIS A 93 10.94 -4.78 -10.78
CA HIS A 93 10.04 -3.71 -10.34
C HIS A 93 8.86 -3.51 -11.29
N GLU A 94 8.99 -3.99 -12.54
CA GLU A 94 8.00 -3.82 -13.59
C GLU A 94 7.42 -5.16 -14.06
N PRO A 95 6.10 -5.24 -14.37
CA PRO A 95 5.47 -6.47 -14.87
C PRO A 95 6.16 -7.04 -16.13
N ASP A 96 6.66 -6.17 -17.02
CA ASP A 96 7.34 -6.59 -18.25
C ASP A 96 8.66 -7.30 -17.98
N GLN A 97 9.38 -6.93 -16.90
CA GLN A 97 10.61 -7.59 -16.49
C GLN A 97 10.30 -9.02 -16.00
N LEU A 98 9.26 -9.17 -15.18
CA LEU A 98 8.81 -10.49 -14.72
C LEU A 98 8.41 -11.38 -15.90
N LYS A 99 7.65 -10.82 -16.85
CA LYS A 99 7.21 -11.53 -18.05
C LYS A 99 8.39 -11.98 -18.93
N ALA A 100 9.34 -11.08 -19.18
CA ALA A 100 10.53 -11.41 -19.96
C ALA A 100 11.36 -12.52 -19.30
N MET A 101 11.45 -12.53 -17.97
CA MET A 101 12.14 -13.58 -17.23
C MET A 101 11.42 -14.92 -17.36
N LEU A 102 10.10 -14.95 -17.18
CA LEU A 102 9.28 -16.16 -17.35
C LEU A 102 9.38 -16.71 -18.78
N ASP A 103 9.28 -15.86 -19.80
CA ASP A 103 9.44 -16.25 -21.20
C ASP A 103 10.83 -16.85 -21.48
N THR A 104 11.86 -16.33 -20.81
CA THR A 104 13.23 -16.85 -20.92
C THR A 104 13.36 -18.22 -20.26
N PHE A 105 12.75 -18.41 -19.09
CA PHE A 105 12.69 -19.72 -18.42
C PHE A 105 11.95 -20.77 -19.25
N ASP A 106 10.83 -20.41 -19.87
CA ASP A 106 10.07 -21.33 -20.73
C ASP A 106 10.88 -21.75 -21.97
N LYS A 107 11.57 -20.79 -22.61
CA LYS A 107 12.47 -21.08 -23.73
C LYS A 107 13.66 -21.96 -23.30
N PHE A 108 14.24 -21.70 -22.13
CA PHE A 108 15.32 -22.53 -21.60
C PHE A 108 14.85 -23.95 -21.29
N ARG A 109 13.67 -24.10 -20.69
CA ARG A 109 13.07 -25.41 -20.42
C ARG A 109 12.79 -26.18 -21.72
N ALA A 110 12.27 -25.51 -22.74
CA ALA A 110 12.06 -26.11 -24.05
C ALA A 110 13.38 -26.58 -24.68
N LEU A 111 14.43 -25.74 -24.62
CA LEU A 111 15.76 -26.08 -25.12
C LEU A 111 16.39 -27.25 -24.35
N ALA A 112 16.27 -27.28 -23.02
CA ALA A 112 16.80 -28.36 -22.20
C ALA A 112 16.08 -29.70 -22.48
N SER A 113 14.77 -29.66 -22.73
CA SER A 113 13.99 -30.82 -23.15
C SER A 113 14.45 -31.34 -24.52
N ASP A 114 14.63 -30.44 -25.49
CA ASP A 114 15.05 -30.79 -26.85
C ASP A 114 16.49 -31.31 -26.89
N ALA A 115 17.38 -30.73 -26.09
CA ALA A 115 18.75 -31.24 -25.90
C ALA A 115 18.75 -32.62 -25.24
N GLY A 116 17.91 -32.85 -24.23
CA GLY A 116 17.73 -34.17 -23.61
C GLY A 116 17.28 -35.24 -24.61
N ASP A 117 16.35 -34.89 -25.50
CA ASP A 117 15.92 -35.75 -26.60
C ASP A 117 17.05 -36.00 -27.62
N PHE A 118 17.86 -34.99 -27.93
CA PHE A 118 19.02 -35.15 -28.81
C PHE A 118 20.07 -36.08 -28.21
N PHE A 119 20.42 -35.92 -26.93
CA PHE A 119 21.36 -36.81 -26.25
C PHE A 119 20.82 -38.25 -26.13
N THR A 120 19.51 -38.40 -25.90
CA THR A 120 18.86 -39.71 -25.88
C THR A 120 18.93 -40.39 -27.24
N ARG A 121 18.61 -39.68 -28.33
CA ARG A 121 18.71 -40.21 -29.70
C ARG A 121 20.15 -40.55 -30.10
N LEU A 122 21.12 -39.75 -29.67
CA LEU A 122 22.53 -39.99 -29.96
C LEU A 122 23.04 -41.23 -29.21
N ASN A 123 22.64 -41.40 -27.95
CA ASN A 123 22.92 -42.61 -27.17
C ASN A 123 22.27 -43.85 -27.81
N ASP A 124 21.01 -43.75 -28.25
CA ASP A 124 20.34 -44.84 -28.93
C ASP A 124 21.07 -45.23 -30.23
N LEU A 125 21.51 -44.25 -31.04
CA LEU A 125 22.27 -44.49 -32.28
C LEU A 125 23.65 -45.11 -32.03
N VAL A 126 24.33 -44.74 -30.94
CA VAL A 126 25.61 -45.33 -30.55
C VAL A 126 25.42 -46.76 -30.09
N ILE A 127 24.35 -47.05 -29.34
CA ILE A 127 24.01 -48.40 -28.89
C ILE A 127 23.58 -49.28 -30.07
N THR A 128 22.80 -48.77 -31.03
CA THR A 128 22.38 -49.57 -32.21
C THR A 128 23.49 -49.82 -33.23
N ASN A 129 24.55 -49.00 -33.27
CA ASN A 129 25.70 -49.24 -34.15
C ASN A 129 26.80 -50.12 -33.52
N GLN A 130 26.62 -50.58 -32.27
CA GLN A 130 27.55 -51.49 -31.58
C GLN A 130 27.04 -52.95 -31.50
N GLU A 131 25.83 -53.24 -31.97
CA GLU A 131 25.34 -54.60 -32.31
C GLU A 131 25.57 -54.92 -33.80
#